data_AF-A0A7W0Z384-F1
#
_entry.id   AF-A0A7W0Z384-F1
#
_cell.length_a   1.000
_cell.length_b   1.000
_cell.length_c   1.000
_cell.angle_alpha   90.00
_cell.angle_beta   90.00
_cell.angle_gamma   90.00
#
_symmetry.space_group_name_H-M   'P 1'
#
loop_
_entity.id
_entity.type
_entity.pdbx_description
1 polymer ?
#
loop_
_entity_poly.entity_id
_entity_poly.type
_entity_poly.pdbx_seq_one_letter_code
_entity_poly.pdbx_strand_id
1 'polypeptide(L)' 'VATNAGQIKTGAPSRVDRVAKYNQLLRIEEELGDDAVYPGRAPFQR' A
#
# COMPACT_ATOMS: atom_id res chain seq x y z
N VAL A 1 -4.10 5.09 -3.89
CA VAL A 1 -2.84 5.80 -4.26
C VAL A 1 -3.01 6.57 -5.56
N ALA A 2 -2.94 6.02 -6.78
CA ALA A 2 -3.35 6.79 -7.99
C ALA A 2 -4.60 6.20 -8.64
N THR A 3 -4.57 4.90 -8.91
CA THR A 3 -5.67 4.16 -9.54
C THR A 3 -6.61 3.49 -8.54
N ASN A 4 -6.36 3.64 -7.24
CA ASN A 4 -7.10 2.99 -6.16
C ASN A 4 -7.34 1.48 -6.37
N ALA A 5 -6.32 0.78 -6.90
CA ALA A 5 -6.37 -0.66 -7.19
C ALA A 5 -6.63 -1.56 -5.97
N GLY A 6 -6.38 -1.08 -4.75
CA GLY A 6 -6.67 -1.79 -3.50
C GLY A 6 -5.72 -2.95 -3.16
N GLN A 7 -4.86 -3.38 -4.09
CA GLN A 7 -3.88 -4.45 -3.88
C GLN A 7 -2.54 -4.10 -4.52
N ILE A 8 -1.47 -4.66 -3.94
CA ILE A 8 -0.12 -4.61 -4.51
C ILE A 8 0.60 -5.91 -4.20
N LYS A 9 1.35 -6.43 -5.16
CA LYS A 9 2.27 -7.56 -4.97
C LYS A 9 3.68 -7.09 -5.28
N THR A 10 4.49 -6.88 -4.23
CA THR A 10 5.85 -6.33 -4.36
C THR A 10 6.93 -7.18 -3.65
N GLY A 11 6.60 -8.43 -3.30
CA GLY A 11 7.52 -9.42 -2.74
C GLY A 11 7.75 -9.31 -1.22
N ALA A 12 8.49 -10.25 -0.64
CA ALA A 12 8.72 -10.29 0.82
C ALA A 12 9.55 -9.10 1.36
N PRO A 13 9.35 -8.69 2.63
CA PRO A 13 10.03 -7.55 3.26
C PRO A 13 11.45 -7.90 3.74
N SER A 14 12.35 -8.24 2.81
CA SER A 14 13.73 -8.61 3.15
C SER A 14 14.80 -7.94 2.29
N ARG A 15 14.46 -7.58 1.05
CA ARG A 15 15.38 -6.96 0.09
C ARG A 15 15.06 -5.47 -0.02
N VAL A 16 16.10 -4.63 -0.04
CA VAL A 16 15.98 -3.16 -0.01
C VAL A 16 15.06 -2.64 -1.12
N ASP A 17 15.17 -3.17 -2.34
CA ASP A 17 14.32 -2.82 -3.48
C ASP A 17 12.82 -3.03 -3.21
N ARG A 18 12.47 -4.09 -2.47
CA ARG A 18 11.09 -4.42 -2.09
C ARG A 18 10.64 -3.62 -0.89
N VAL A 19 11.48 -3.51 0.14
CA VAL A 19 11.24 -2.73 1.35
C VAL A 19 10.99 -1.26 1.00
N ALA A 20 11.72 -0.71 0.02
CA ALA A 20 11.51 0.66 -0.44
C ALA A 20 10.06 0.92 -0.91
N LYS A 21 9.39 -0.06 -1.53
CA LYS A 21 7.99 0.06 -1.95
C LYS A 21 7.05 0.11 -0.75
N TYR A 22 7.27 -0.73 0.27
CA TYR A 22 6.51 -0.69 1.52
C TYR A 22 6.72 0.63 2.27
N ASN A 23 7.96 1.09 2.40
CA ASN A 23 8.28 2.36 3.05
C ASN A 23 7.62 3.53 2.32
N GLN A 24 7.51 3.47 0.99
CA GLN A 24 6.80 4.50 0.25
C GLN A 24 5.29 4.49 0.53
N LEU A 25 4.67 3.33 0.74
CA LEU A 25 3.26 3.26 1.16
C LEU A 25 3.06 3.87 2.54
N LEU A 26 3.98 3.63 3.49
CA LEU A 26 3.92 4.25 4.82
C LEU A 26 4.00 5.78 4.74
N ARG A 27 4.88 6.33 3.89
CA ARG A 27 4.96 7.79 3.68
C ARG A 27 3.70 8.37 3.05
N ILE A 28 3.10 7.66 2.08
CA ILE A 28 1.86 8.08 1.44
C ILE A 28 0.69 8.04 2.44
N GLU A 29 0.64 7.02 3.29
CA GLU A 29 -0.34 6.93 4.37
C GLU A 29 -0.19 8.09 5.37
N GLU A 30 1.04 8.40 5.77
CA GLU A 30 1.36 9.54 6.64
C GLU A 30 0.97 10.89 5.99
N GLU A 31 1.22 11.07 4.69
CA GLU A 31 0.85 12.28 3.94
C GLU A 31 -0.66 12.46 3.80
N LEU A 32 -1.40 11.36 3.63
CA LEU A 32 -2.87 11.38 3.52
C LEU A 32 -3.56 11.59 4.87
N GLY A 33 -2.92 11.20 5.99
CA GLY A 33 -3.48 11.36 7.32
C GLY A 33 -4.88 10.73 7.46
N ASP A 34 -5.85 11.52 7.91
CA ASP A 34 -7.23 11.07 8.15
C ASP A 34 -7.97 10.65 6.87
N ASP A 35 -7.50 11.08 5.69
CA ASP A 35 -8.09 10.70 4.40
C ASP A 35 -7.58 9.32 3.91
N ALA A 36 -6.60 8.71 4.59
CA ALA A 36 -6.07 7.40 4.23
C ALA A 36 -7.08 6.28 4.50
N VAL A 37 -7.28 5.39 3.51
CA VAL A 37 -8.18 4.23 3.64
C VAL A 37 -7.47 2.93 3.28
N TYR A 38 -7.43 2.00 4.24
CA TYR A 38 -7.03 0.61 4.02
C TYR A 38 -8.26 -0.30 3.85
N PRO A 39 -8.57 -0.78 2.63
CA PRO A 39 -9.83 -1.49 2.35
C PRO A 39 -9.85 -2.96 2.83
N GLY A 40 -8.76 -3.46 3.42
CA GLY A 40 -8.66 -4.82 3.94
C GLY A 40 -9.00 -5.87 2.89
N ARG A 41 -10.03 -6.69 3.16
CA ARG A 41 -10.47 -7.77 2.25
C ARG A 41 -11.44 -7.31 1.16
N ALA A 42 -11.97 -6.09 1.21
CA ALA A 42 -12.94 -5.60 0.23
C ALA A 42 -12.47 -5.72 -1.24
N PRO A 43 -11.17 -5.51 -1.57
CA PRO A 43 -10.68 -5.64 -2.95
C PRO A 43 -10.75 -7.06 -3.54
N PHE A 44 -11.08 -8.09 -2.74
CA PHE A 44 -11.20 -9.48 -3.18
C PHE A 44 -12.66 -9.93 -3.41
N GLN A 45 -13.65 -9.07 -3.22
CA GLN A 45 -15.08 -9.42 -3.27
C GLN A 45 -15.66 -9.48 -4.71
N ARG A 46 -14.84 -9.81 -5.71
CA ARG A 46 -15.26 -9.94 -7.12
C ARG A 46 -15.11 -11.37 -7.61
#